data_AF-A0A087S3T9-F1
#
_entry.id   AF-A0A087S3T9-F1
#
_cell.length_a   1.000
_cell.length_b   1.000
_cell.length_c   1.000
_cell.angle_alpha   90.00
_cell.angle_beta   90.00
_cell.angle_gamma   90.00
#
_symmetry.space_group_name_H-M   'P 1'
#
loop_
_entity.id
_entity.type
_entity.pdbx_description
1 polymer ?
#
loop_
_entity_poly.entity_id
_entity_poly.type
_entity_poly.pdbx_seq_one_letter_code
_entity_poly.pdbx_strand_id
1 'polypeptide(L)' 'MTTQNNEEKIRQYEELQKEYQKLITEYKEIESDNPQSEKLPEKIKEMIGKQKEIQDLSLKLN' A
#
# COMPACT_ATOMS: atom_id res chain seq x y z
N MET A 1 17.71 -23.15 3.63
CA MET A 1 17.21 -21.97 4.37
C MET A 1 16.52 -20.93 3.45
N THR A 2 16.06 -21.31 2.25
CA THR A 2 15.51 -20.40 1.24
C THR A 2 13.98 -20.28 1.29
N THR A 3 13.27 -21.32 1.74
CA THR A 3 11.80 -21.35 1.76
C THR A 3 11.19 -20.39 2.78
N GLN A 4 11.71 -20.36 4.02
CA GLN A 4 11.18 -19.47 5.08
C GLN A 4 11.31 -17.98 4.73
N ASN A 5 12.38 -17.58 4.02
CA ASN A 5 12.59 -16.19 3.62
C ASN A 5 11.58 -15.76 2.54
N ASN A 6 11.26 -16.65 1.59
CA ASN A 6 10.22 -16.37 0.61
C ASN A 6 8.81 -16.35 1.22
N GLU A 7 8.51 -17.23 2.18
CA GLU A 7 7.22 -17.20 2.88
C GLU A 7 7.03 -15.90 3.67
N GLU A 8 8.07 -15.40 4.33
CA GLU A 8 8.03 -14.13 5.05
C GLU A 8 7.82 -12.95 4.08
N LYS A 9 8.54 -12.91 2.96
CA LYS A 9 8.35 -11.89 1.93
C LYS A 9 6.96 -11.94 1.30
N ILE A 10 6.38 -13.13 1.09
CA ILE A 10 5.00 -13.27 0.57
C ILE A 10 4.01 -12.69 1.58
N ARG A 11 4.15 -13.01 2.88
CA ARG A 11 3.27 -12.44 3.91
C ARG A 11 3.38 -10.92 3.98
N GLN A 12 4.60 -10.38 3.95
CA GLN A 12 4.83 -8.94 3.90
C GLN A 12 4.16 -8.32 2.67
N TYR A 13 4.25 -8.97 1.51
CA TYR A 13 3.61 -8.49 0.29
C TYR A 13 2.09 -8.44 0.42
N GLU A 14 1.47 -9.49 0.97
CA GLU A 14 0.03 -9.52 1.23
C GLU A 14 -0.41 -8.45 2.25
N GLU A 15 0.38 -8.21 3.29
CA GLU A 15 0.12 -7.14 4.26
C GLU A 15 0.19 -5.76 3.63
N LEU A 16 1.24 -5.49 2.84
CA LEU A 16 1.38 -4.22 2.13
C LEU A 16 0.20 -3.99 1.16
N GLN A 17 -0.26 -5.02 0.46
CA GLN A 17 -1.44 -4.92 -0.41
C GLN A 17 -2.71 -4.59 0.38
N LYS A 18 -2.93 -5.23 1.54
CA LYS A 18 -4.09 -4.93 2.40
C LYS A 18 -4.06 -3.49 2.89
N GLU A 19 -2.89 -3.00 3.29
CA GLU A 19 -2.73 -1.61 3.72
C GLU A 19 -2.96 -0.61 2.59
N TYR A 20 -2.49 -0.91 1.37
CA TYR A 20 -2.77 -0.09 0.21
C TYR A 20 -4.27 -0.01 -0.10
N GLN A 21 -5.00 -1.13 0.01
CA GLN A 21 -6.46 -1.14 -0.16
C GLN A 21 -7.18 -0.32 0.92
N LYS A 22 -6.69 -0.32 2.16
CA LYS A 22 -7.21 0.56 3.21
C LYS A 22 -7.01 2.04 2.84
N LEU A 23 -5.82 2.42 2.39
CA LEU A 23 -5.53 3.80 1.96
C LEU A 23 -6.44 4.26 0.81
N ILE A 24 -6.74 3.37 -0.16
CA ILE A 24 -7.71 3.67 -1.24
C ILE A 24 -9.11 3.90 -0.66
N THR A 25 -9.52 3.08 0.30
CA THR A 25 -10.85 3.20 0.93
C THR A 25 -10.95 4.53 1.67
N GLU A 26 -9.96 4.85 2.49
CA GLU A 26 -9.89 6.13 3.22
C GLU A 26 -9.86 7.33 2.26
N TYR A 27 -9.10 7.25 1.16
CA TYR A 27 -9.10 8.29 0.14
C TYR A 27 -10.51 8.51 -0.42
N LYS A 28 -11.23 7.45 -0.78
CA LYS A 28 -12.58 7.54 -1.33
C LYS A 28 -13.57 8.08 -0.32
N GLU A 29 -13.45 7.74 0.95
CA GLU A 29 -14.28 8.29 2.02
C GLU A 29 -14.06 9.80 2.17
N ILE A 30 -12.79 10.23 2.22
CA ILE A 30 -12.44 11.66 2.28
C ILE A 30 -12.92 12.40 1.02
N GLU A 31 -12.73 11.82 -0.16
CA GLU A 31 -13.12 12.43 -1.44
C GLU A 31 -14.65 12.54 -1.55
N SER A 32 -15.38 11.54 -1.06
CA SER A 32 -16.85 11.54 -1.06
C SER A 32 -17.44 12.53 -0.05
N ASP A 33 -16.80 12.69 1.11
CA ASP A 33 -17.20 13.66 2.15
C ASP A 33 -16.83 15.09 1.76
N ASN A 34 -15.59 15.31 1.34
CA ASN A 34 -15.07 16.60 0.90
C ASN A 34 -14.02 16.46 -0.21
N PRO A 35 -14.43 16.64 -1.49
CA PRO A 35 -13.54 16.56 -2.65
C PRO A 35 -12.42 17.61 -2.68
N GLN A 36 -12.47 18.64 -1.83
CA GLN A 36 -11.47 19.70 -1.72
C GLN A 36 -10.67 19.60 -0.41
N SER A 37 -10.78 18.48 0.29
CA SER A 37 -10.05 18.25 1.54
C SER A 37 -8.54 18.33 1.32
N GLU A 38 -7.87 19.13 2.13
CA GLU A 38 -6.39 19.25 2.14
C GLU A 38 -5.71 17.94 2.56
N LYS A 39 -6.47 16.97 3.08
CA LYS A 39 -5.99 15.61 3.41
C LYS A 39 -5.85 14.69 2.20
N LEU A 40 -6.53 15.00 1.08
CA LEU A 40 -6.46 14.16 -0.14
C LEU A 40 -5.03 14.09 -0.72
N PRO A 41 -4.29 15.22 -0.86
CA PRO A 41 -2.89 15.17 -1.28
C PRO A 41 -1.98 14.35 -0.36
N GLU A 42 -2.19 14.40 0.95
CA GLU A 42 -1.42 13.59 1.91
C GLU A 42 -1.72 12.11 1.71
N LYS A 43 -2.99 11.74 1.58
CA LYS A 43 -3.41 10.34 1.34
C LYS A 43 -2.87 9.80 0.02
N ILE A 44 -2.84 10.61 -1.04
CA ILE A 44 -2.20 10.25 -2.32
C ILE A 44 -0.71 9.98 -2.15
N LYS A 45 0.01 10.79 -1.36
CA LYS A 45 1.44 10.56 -1.08
C LYS A 45 1.66 9.26 -0.33
N GLU A 46 0.84 8.96 0.68
CA GLU A 46 0.90 7.68 1.41
C GLU A 46 0.68 6.50 0.45
N MET A 47 -0.32 6.58 -0.42
CA MET A 47 -0.60 5.56 -1.44
C MET A 47 0.58 5.35 -2.39
N ILE A 48 1.19 6.43 -2.90
CA ILE A 48 2.38 6.34 -3.78
C ILE A 48 3.56 5.70 -3.04
N GLY A 49 3.80 6.07 -1.79
CA GLY A 49 4.83 5.46 -0.95
C GLY A 49 4.61 3.96 -0.82
N LYS A 50 3.38 3.57 -0.46
CA LYS A 50 3.01 2.17 -0.28
C LYS A 50 3.13 1.35 -1.56
N GLN A 51 2.73 1.92 -2.69
CA GLN A 51 2.86 1.28 -3.99
C GLN A 51 4.33 1.01 -4.36
N LYS A 52 5.24 1.92 -4.00
CA LYS A 52 6.69 1.71 -4.18
C LYS A 52 7.22 0.57 -3.32
N GLU A 53 6.79 0.47 -2.06
CA GLU A 53 7.16 -0.64 -1.18
C GLU A 53 6.69 -2.00 -1.74
N ILE A 54 5.45 -2.05 -2.23
CA ILE A 54 4.90 -3.24 -2.90
C ILE A 54 5.73 -3.61 -4.13
N GLN A 55 6.10 -2.63 -4.96
CA GLN A 55 6.93 -2.87 -6.15
C GLN A 55 8.32 -3.37 -5.79
N ASP A 56 9.00 -2.77 -4.81
CA ASP A 56 10.33 -3.19 -4.37
C ASP A 56 10.31 -4.63 -3.83
N LEU A 57 9.30 -4.97 -3.02
CA LEU A 57 9.14 -6.33 -2.50
C LEU A 57 8.79 -7.33 -3.61
N SER A 58 7.97 -6.94 -4.57
CA SER A 58 7.65 -7.76 -5.74
C SER A 58 8.90 -8.07 -6.58
N LEU A 59 9.82 -7.11 -6.75
CA LEU A 59 11.08 -7.32 -7.45
C LEU A 59 12.01 -8.26 -6.70
N LYS A 60 11.94 -8.30 -5.36
CA LYS A 60 12.72 -9.19 -4.49
C LYS A 60 12.15 -10.61 -4.35
N LEU A 61 10.93 -10.82 -4.85
CA LEU A 61 10.23 -12.11 -4.89
C LEU A 61 10.43 -12.85 -6.23
N ASN A 62 10.69 -12.11 -7.31
CA ASN A 62 11.13 -12.65 -8.61
C ASN A 62 12.61 -13.03 -8.59
#